data_AF-A0A1F3GSX9-F1
#
_entry.id   AF-A0A1F3GSX9-F1
#
_cell.length_a   1.000
_cell.length_b   1.000
_cell.length_c   1.000
_cell.angle_alpha   90.00
_cell.angle_beta   90.00
_cell.angle_gamma   90.00
#
_symmetry.space_group_name_H-M   'P 1'
#
loop_
_entity.id
_entity.type
_entity.pdbx_description
1 polymer ?
#
loop_
_entity_poly.entity_id
_entity_poly.type
_entity_poly.pdbx_seq_one_letter_code
_entity_poly.pdbx_strand_id
1 'polypeptide(L)'
;MCIVIDTNVLGSVFNDDPKCKEKHSEYKPVFDWINDGIGKIVYGGTTYCKEIEYKYLKLFSQYRTAQKAIYINDDEVDEKEKWVTEQITHPNFDDQHIVALLIVSKCRLICSNDKRAYPYFTHNTFFNNQDKPKIYSGKRNIDLLCEANIPDKYKPVKKTTKGQKKSLGLN
;
A
#
# COMPACT_ATOMS: atom_id res chain seq x y z
N MET A 1 -3.88 -7.54 -7.16
CA MET A 1 -4.53 -6.73 -6.12
C MET A 1 -3.62 -5.62 -5.77
N CYS A 2 -4.13 -4.41 -5.75
CA CYS A 2 -3.35 -3.25 -5.38
C CYS A 2 -3.37 -3.13 -3.86
N ILE A 3 -2.23 -2.82 -3.26
CA ILE A 3 -2.10 -2.61 -1.83
C ILE A 3 -1.29 -1.34 -1.58
N VAL A 4 -1.81 -0.47 -0.74
CA VAL A 4 -1.01 0.62 -0.14
C VAL A 4 -0.36 0.05 1.11
N ILE A 5 0.94 0.24 1.28
CA ILE A 5 1.67 -0.23 2.45
C ILE A 5 2.06 0.99 3.27
N ASP A 6 1.53 1.09 4.48
CA ASP A 6 1.91 2.13 5.44
C ASP A 6 3.40 2.03 5.77
N THR A 7 4.05 3.17 5.94
CA THR A 7 5.50 3.26 6.17
C THR A 7 5.92 2.55 7.45
N ASN A 8 5.04 2.49 8.46
CA ASN A 8 5.29 1.80 9.73
C ASN A 8 5.47 0.28 9.62
N VAL A 9 5.02 -0.35 8.52
CA VAL A 9 5.08 -1.81 8.31
C VAL A 9 5.96 -2.19 7.13
N LEU A 10 6.50 -1.23 6.36
CA LEU A 10 7.41 -1.54 5.24
C LEU A 10 8.58 -2.43 5.67
N GLY A 11 9.23 -2.11 6.79
CA GLY A 11 10.35 -2.91 7.30
C GLY A 11 9.95 -4.33 7.70
N SER A 12 8.71 -4.51 8.14
CA SER A 12 8.16 -5.84 8.46
C SER A 12 7.78 -6.62 7.21
N VAL A 13 7.26 -5.96 6.16
CA VAL A 13 6.94 -6.60 4.88
C VAL A 13 8.21 -7.07 4.16
N PHE A 14 9.19 -6.18 4.01
CA PHE A 14 10.41 -6.48 3.24
C PHE A 14 11.53 -7.14 4.06
N ASN A 15 11.34 -7.30 5.38
CA ASN A 15 12.29 -7.93 6.29
C ASN A 15 13.70 -7.32 6.23
N ASP A 16 13.78 -6.01 6.05
CA ASP A 16 15.02 -5.28 5.81
C ASP A 16 15.37 -4.34 6.97
N ASP A 17 14.63 -4.43 8.07
CA ASP A 17 14.94 -3.79 9.35
C ASP A 17 15.08 -4.89 10.42
N PRO A 18 16.25 -5.02 11.06
CA PRO A 18 16.47 -5.98 12.14
C PRO A 18 15.43 -5.89 13.27
N LYS A 19 14.91 -4.68 13.56
CA LYS A 19 13.88 -4.44 14.59
C LYS A 19 12.50 -4.98 14.19
N CYS A 20 12.27 -5.23 12.91
CA CYS A 20 11.01 -5.73 12.37
C CYS A 20 11.02 -7.23 12.10
N LYS A 21 12.16 -7.91 12.25
CA LYS A 21 12.34 -9.32 11.88
C LYS A 21 11.36 -10.26 12.58
N GLU A 22 11.08 -10.02 13.86
CA GLU A 22 10.11 -10.81 14.64
C GLU A 22 8.68 -10.68 14.11
N LYS A 23 8.34 -9.53 13.52
CA LYS A 23 7.03 -9.28 12.92
C LYS A 23 6.96 -9.75 11.47
N HIS A 24 8.06 -10.04 10.81
CA HIS A 24 8.05 -10.41 9.39
C HIS A 24 7.14 -11.61 9.11
N SER A 25 7.03 -12.58 10.02
CA SER A 25 6.09 -13.72 9.88
C SER A 25 4.63 -13.29 9.67
N GLU A 26 4.22 -12.16 10.25
CA GLU A 26 2.88 -11.59 10.13
C GLU A 26 2.64 -10.90 8.77
N TYR A 27 3.71 -10.41 8.15
CA TYR A 27 3.66 -9.61 6.92
C TYR A 27 4.25 -10.32 5.69
N LYS A 28 4.91 -11.46 5.89
CA LYS A 28 5.39 -12.33 4.82
C LYS A 28 4.30 -12.70 3.82
N PRO A 29 3.03 -12.95 4.21
CA PRO A 29 1.98 -13.18 3.22
C PRO A 29 1.78 -12.02 2.25
N VAL A 30 1.95 -10.76 2.70
CA VAL A 30 1.90 -9.58 1.82
C VAL A 30 3.08 -9.59 0.84
N PHE A 31 4.29 -9.85 1.35
CA PHE A 31 5.50 -9.97 0.53
C PHE A 31 5.35 -11.07 -0.53
N ASP A 32 5.02 -12.30 -0.13
CA ASP A 32 4.85 -13.45 -1.02
C ASP A 32 3.78 -13.18 -2.07
N TRP A 33 2.71 -12.50 -1.68
CA TRP A 33 1.64 -12.23 -2.61
C TRP A 33 1.97 -11.13 -3.62
N ILE A 34 2.81 -10.16 -3.26
CA ILE A 34 3.40 -9.24 -4.23
C ILE A 34 4.39 -10.02 -5.12
N ASN A 35 5.29 -10.80 -4.54
CA ASN A 35 6.44 -11.34 -5.25
C ASN A 35 6.19 -12.64 -6.03
N ASP A 36 5.33 -13.50 -5.53
CA ASP A 36 4.94 -14.78 -6.15
C ASP A 36 3.51 -14.75 -6.69
N GLY A 37 2.68 -13.88 -6.12
CA GLY A 37 1.26 -13.78 -6.43
C GLY A 37 0.90 -12.70 -7.45
N ILE A 38 -0.33 -12.24 -7.32
CA ILE A 38 -0.97 -11.24 -8.18
C ILE A 38 -0.96 -9.83 -7.55
N GLY A 39 -0.32 -9.66 -6.40
CA GLY A 39 -0.22 -8.40 -5.66
C GLY A 39 0.58 -7.35 -6.43
N LYS A 40 0.22 -6.08 -6.26
CA LYS A 40 0.94 -4.91 -6.77
C LYS A 40 0.96 -3.82 -5.69
N ILE A 41 2.11 -3.19 -5.51
CA ILE A 41 2.26 -2.06 -4.58
C ILE A 41 1.65 -0.81 -5.22
N VAL A 42 0.97 0.02 -4.44
CA VAL A 42 0.52 1.35 -4.86
C VAL A 42 1.29 2.39 -4.06
N TYR A 43 1.85 3.36 -4.76
CA TYR A 43 2.58 4.48 -4.17
C TYR A 43 2.43 5.73 -5.05
N GLY A 44 2.68 6.91 -4.50
CA GLY A 44 2.54 8.20 -5.19
C GLY A 44 2.19 9.29 -4.18
N GLY A 45 2.20 10.54 -4.62
CA GLY A 45 2.09 11.71 -3.76
C GLY A 45 3.45 12.11 -3.21
N THR A 46 3.67 13.41 -3.12
CA THR A 46 4.95 13.98 -2.69
C THR A 46 5.27 13.57 -1.26
N THR A 47 4.30 13.64 -0.35
CA THR A 47 4.48 13.29 1.08
C THR A 47 4.87 11.83 1.26
N TYR A 48 4.11 10.89 0.68
CA TYR A 48 4.42 9.46 0.78
C TYR A 48 5.78 9.12 0.16
N CYS A 49 6.07 9.65 -1.03
CA CYS A 49 7.35 9.42 -1.71
C CYS A 49 8.53 9.93 -0.88
N LYS A 50 8.38 11.08 -0.20
CA LYS A 50 9.38 11.64 0.70
C LYS A 50 9.62 10.76 1.93
N GLU A 51 8.58 10.20 2.53
CA GLU A 51 8.73 9.29 3.68
C GLU A 51 9.52 8.02 3.33
N ILE A 52 9.37 7.53 2.10
CA ILE A 52 10.04 6.31 1.64
C ILE A 52 11.33 6.56 0.86
N GLU A 53 11.69 7.82 0.61
CA GLU A 53 12.73 8.27 -0.32
C GLU A 53 14.05 7.53 -0.12
N TYR A 54 14.51 7.48 1.13
CA TYR A 54 15.83 6.95 1.47
C TYR A 54 15.94 5.43 1.32
N LYS A 55 14.85 4.69 1.51
CA LYS A 55 14.93 3.22 1.65
C LYS A 55 14.12 2.48 0.59
N TYR A 56 12.88 2.87 0.34
CA TYR A 56 11.97 2.08 -0.51
C TYR A 56 11.63 2.72 -1.84
N LEU A 57 11.90 4.01 -2.07
CA LEU A 57 11.55 4.65 -3.34
C LEU A 57 12.26 3.99 -4.53
N LYS A 58 13.56 3.70 -4.39
CA LYS A 58 14.32 2.96 -5.41
C LYS A 58 13.78 1.55 -5.61
N LEU A 59 13.44 0.87 -4.52
CA LEU A 59 12.83 -0.46 -4.57
C LEU A 59 11.50 -0.42 -5.33
N PHE A 60 10.62 0.53 -5.01
CA PHE A 60 9.31 0.66 -5.65
C PHE A 60 9.43 1.02 -7.14
N SER A 61 10.44 1.79 -7.51
CA SER A 61 10.78 2.04 -8.92
C SER A 61 11.19 0.75 -9.66
N GLN A 62 11.95 -0.15 -9.01
CA GLN A 62 12.25 -1.48 -9.57
C GLN A 62 10.99 -2.34 -9.70
N TYR A 63 10.12 -2.34 -8.68
CA TYR A 63 8.84 -3.03 -8.75
C TYR A 63 7.94 -2.46 -9.85
N ARG A 64 7.93 -1.15 -10.06
CA ARG A 64 7.20 -0.50 -11.16
C ARG A 64 7.71 -0.98 -12.51
N THR A 65 9.04 -1.00 -12.69
CA THR A 65 9.68 -1.51 -13.90
C THR A 65 9.32 -2.99 -14.15
N ALA A 66 9.24 -3.79 -13.09
CA ALA A 66 8.79 -5.18 -13.14
C ALA A 66 7.24 -5.33 -13.25
N GLN A 67 6.48 -4.25 -13.38
CA GLN A 67 5.00 -4.23 -13.38
C GLN A 67 4.34 -4.80 -12.11
N LYS A 68 5.07 -4.73 -10.98
CA LYS A 68 4.67 -5.12 -9.62
C LYS A 68 4.40 -3.95 -8.69
N ALA A 69 4.57 -2.71 -9.17
CA ALA A 69 4.06 -1.51 -8.51
C ALA A 69 3.32 -0.62 -9.50
N ILE A 70 2.40 0.18 -8.97
CA ILE A 70 1.62 1.19 -9.67
C ILE A 70 1.92 2.52 -8.98
N TYR A 71 2.45 3.43 -9.78
CA TYR A 71 2.67 4.80 -9.35
C TYR A 71 1.44 5.63 -9.69
N ILE A 72 0.92 6.36 -8.72
CA ILE A 72 -0.15 7.34 -8.89
C ILE A 72 0.51 8.72 -9.03
N ASN A 73 -0.01 9.54 -9.93
CA ASN A 73 0.51 10.88 -10.17
C ASN A 73 0.52 11.71 -8.87
N ASP A 74 1.62 12.41 -8.60
CA ASP A 74 1.80 13.16 -7.35
C ASP A 74 0.79 14.29 -7.22
N ASP A 75 0.56 15.07 -8.28
CA ASP A 75 -0.39 16.20 -8.25
C ASP A 75 -1.81 15.73 -7.89
N GLU A 76 -2.27 14.59 -8.44
CA GLU A 76 -3.58 14.01 -8.11
C GLU A 76 -3.69 13.62 -6.62
N VAL A 77 -2.62 13.06 -6.05
CA VAL A 77 -2.59 12.65 -4.64
C VAL A 77 -2.47 13.86 -3.74
N ASP A 78 -1.61 14.82 -4.07
CA ASP A 78 -1.35 16.03 -3.29
C ASP A 78 -2.57 16.96 -3.26
N GLU A 79 -3.30 17.09 -4.38
CA GLU A 79 -4.59 17.78 -4.39
C GLU A 79 -5.60 17.08 -3.48
N LYS A 80 -5.63 15.74 -3.51
CA LYS A 80 -6.53 14.97 -2.64
C LYS A 80 -6.12 15.06 -1.16
N GLU A 81 -4.84 15.12 -0.85
CA GLU A 81 -4.30 15.29 0.51
C GLU A 81 -4.73 16.62 1.12
N LYS A 82 -4.67 17.72 0.34
CA LYS A 82 -5.21 19.01 0.77
C LYS A 82 -6.69 18.90 1.14
N TRP A 83 -7.49 18.30 0.26
CA TRP A 83 -8.91 18.08 0.52
C TRP A 83 -9.16 17.22 1.78
N VAL A 84 -8.41 16.12 1.97
CA VAL A 84 -8.53 15.25 3.16
C VAL A 84 -8.23 16.04 4.44
N THR A 85 -7.21 16.89 4.41
CA THR A 85 -6.80 17.74 5.54
C THR A 85 -7.89 18.74 5.95
N GLU A 86 -8.59 19.30 4.96
CA GLU A 86 -9.70 20.24 5.19
C GLU A 86 -10.95 19.57 5.79
N GLN A 87 -11.19 18.29 5.50
CA GLN A 87 -12.38 17.59 5.98
C GLN A 87 -12.30 17.21 7.47
N ILE A 88 -11.13 16.81 7.94
CA ILE A 88 -10.92 16.36 9.32
C ILE A 88 -9.61 16.95 9.83
N THR A 89 -9.72 17.91 10.74
CA THR A 89 -8.58 18.44 11.48
C THR A 89 -8.50 17.75 12.84
N HIS A 90 -7.57 16.83 13.00
CA HIS A 90 -7.34 16.15 14.28
C HIS A 90 -5.83 16.02 14.55
N PRO A 91 -5.32 16.33 15.76
CA PRO A 91 -3.88 16.30 16.08
C PRO A 91 -3.17 14.95 15.97
N ASN A 92 -3.92 13.87 15.71
CA ASN A 92 -3.40 12.50 15.60
C ASN A 92 -3.68 11.93 14.21
N PHE A 93 -4.15 12.75 13.28
CA PHE A 93 -4.33 12.38 11.90
C PHE A 93 -3.13 12.95 11.16
N ASP A 94 -2.06 12.17 11.04
CA ASP A 94 -0.83 12.55 10.35
C ASP A 94 -0.64 11.72 9.05
N ASP A 95 -1.62 10.87 8.73
CA ASP A 95 -1.64 9.94 7.59
C ASP A 95 -2.58 10.41 6.46
N GLN A 96 -2.80 11.72 6.32
CA GLN A 96 -3.70 12.29 5.30
C GLN A 96 -3.28 11.89 3.89
N HIS A 97 -1.98 11.87 3.61
CA HIS A 97 -1.40 11.45 2.33
C HIS A 97 -1.70 9.99 2.01
N ILE A 98 -1.71 9.11 3.01
CA ILE A 98 -2.08 7.69 2.83
C ILE A 98 -3.57 7.57 2.50
N VAL A 99 -4.43 8.32 3.19
CA VAL A 99 -5.88 8.36 2.89
C VAL A 99 -6.12 8.92 1.48
N ALA A 100 -5.43 9.99 1.10
CA ALA A 100 -5.49 10.56 -0.24
C ALA A 100 -5.09 9.55 -1.32
N LEU A 101 -3.97 8.85 -1.11
CA LEU A 101 -3.51 7.80 -2.00
C LEU A 101 -4.54 6.66 -2.13
N LEU A 102 -5.16 6.23 -1.02
CA LEU A 102 -6.23 5.23 -1.04
C LEU A 102 -7.44 5.68 -1.88
N ILE A 103 -7.85 6.94 -1.75
CA ILE A 103 -8.97 7.52 -2.50
C ILE A 103 -8.65 7.55 -4.00
N VAL A 104 -7.53 8.18 -4.40
CA VAL A 104 -7.18 8.37 -5.82
C VAL A 104 -6.93 7.03 -6.52
N SER A 105 -6.19 6.14 -5.84
CA SER A 105 -5.94 4.80 -6.36
C SER A 105 -7.18 3.92 -6.36
N LYS A 106 -8.24 4.26 -5.61
CA LYS A 106 -9.39 3.39 -5.32
C LYS A 106 -8.95 2.05 -4.73
N CYS A 107 -7.81 2.03 -4.04
CA CYS A 107 -7.24 0.81 -3.50
C CYS A 107 -8.10 0.30 -2.34
N ARG A 108 -8.51 -0.97 -2.42
CA ARG A 108 -9.39 -1.61 -1.43
C ARG A 108 -8.64 -2.29 -0.30
N LEU A 109 -7.31 -2.20 -0.26
CA LEU A 109 -6.49 -2.79 0.78
C LEU A 109 -5.35 -1.86 1.19
N ILE A 110 -5.22 -1.68 2.50
CA ILE A 110 -4.05 -1.09 3.14
C ILE A 110 -3.40 -2.11 4.07
N CYS A 111 -2.07 -2.18 4.08
CA CYS A 111 -1.29 -2.89 5.09
C CYS A 111 -0.79 -1.86 6.10
N SER A 112 -1.23 -1.95 7.36
CA SER A 112 -0.84 -1.02 8.42
C SER A 112 -1.01 -1.65 9.80
N ASN A 113 -0.16 -1.25 10.75
CA ASN A 113 -0.31 -1.58 12.16
C ASN A 113 -0.59 -0.35 13.05
N ASP A 114 -0.81 0.84 12.48
CA ASP A 114 -1.17 2.02 13.27
C ASP A 114 -2.68 2.05 13.54
N LYS A 115 -3.05 1.54 14.71
CA LYS A 115 -4.44 1.53 15.18
C LYS A 115 -5.04 2.93 15.30
N ARG A 116 -4.23 3.98 15.47
CA ARG A 116 -4.70 5.38 15.53
C ARG A 116 -5.17 5.86 14.16
N ALA A 117 -4.60 5.33 13.08
CA ALA A 117 -4.92 5.70 11.71
C ALA A 117 -6.14 4.94 11.13
N TYR A 118 -6.47 3.77 11.69
CA TYR A 118 -7.54 2.90 11.19
C TYR A 118 -8.91 3.59 11.02
N PRO A 119 -9.37 4.46 11.94
CA PRO A 119 -10.63 5.18 11.75
C PRO A 119 -10.63 6.05 10.48
N TYR A 120 -9.48 6.61 10.10
CA TYR A 120 -9.34 7.47 8.93
C TYR A 120 -9.27 6.68 7.62
N PHE A 121 -8.58 5.53 7.62
CA PHE A 121 -8.51 4.65 6.44
C PHE A 121 -9.87 4.11 5.97
N THR A 122 -10.90 4.19 6.81
CA THR A 122 -12.25 3.67 6.51
C THR A 122 -13.36 4.67 6.76
N HIS A 123 -13.00 5.94 6.97
CA HIS A 123 -13.93 6.99 7.37
C HIS A 123 -14.99 7.27 6.30
N ASN A 124 -16.26 7.40 6.69
CA ASN A 124 -17.35 7.64 5.75
C ASN A 124 -17.17 8.94 4.95
N THR A 125 -16.63 9.98 5.56
CA THR A 125 -16.34 11.25 4.86
C THR A 125 -15.48 11.05 3.60
N PHE A 126 -14.57 10.07 3.62
CA PHE A 126 -13.61 9.82 2.54
C PHE A 126 -14.06 8.73 1.57
N PHE A 127 -14.91 7.80 2.04
CA PHE A 127 -15.27 6.58 1.31
C PHE A 127 -16.79 6.36 1.21
N ASN A 128 -17.60 7.43 1.22
CA ASN A 128 -19.07 7.31 1.07
C ASN A 128 -19.51 6.82 -0.32
N ASN A 129 -18.76 7.18 -1.36
CA ASN A 129 -19.09 6.90 -2.77
C ASN A 129 -18.16 5.85 -3.41
N GLN A 130 -17.43 5.10 -2.60
CA GLN A 130 -16.48 4.09 -3.05
C GLN A 130 -16.28 3.00 -2.00
N ASP A 131 -15.68 1.89 -2.39
CA ASP A 131 -15.39 0.81 -1.44
C ASP A 131 -14.42 1.27 -0.35
N LYS A 132 -14.75 0.94 0.88
CA LYS A 132 -13.85 1.16 2.02
C LYS A 132 -12.66 0.21 1.94
N PRO A 133 -11.43 0.71 2.11
CA PRO A 133 -10.25 -0.12 2.24
C PRO A 133 -10.40 -1.11 3.41
N LYS A 134 -9.99 -2.35 3.19
CA LYS A 134 -9.78 -3.32 4.27
C LYS A 134 -8.37 -3.14 4.81
N ILE A 135 -8.17 -3.46 6.08
CA ILE A 135 -6.90 -3.27 6.77
C ILE A 135 -6.26 -4.63 7.00
N TYR A 136 -5.11 -4.88 6.37
CA TYR A 136 -4.23 -5.99 6.70
C TYR A 136 -3.32 -5.57 7.86
N SER A 137 -3.53 -6.17 9.02
CA SER A 137 -2.79 -5.87 10.26
C SER A 137 -1.85 -7.00 10.71
N GLY A 138 -1.83 -8.12 9.97
CA GLY A 138 -1.06 -9.32 10.29
C GLY A 138 -1.67 -10.57 9.67
N LYS A 139 -1.09 -11.74 9.97
CA LYS A 139 -1.39 -13.01 9.30
C LYS A 139 -2.84 -13.46 9.44
N ARG A 140 -3.52 -13.06 10.51
CA ARG A 140 -4.97 -13.27 10.70
C ARG A 140 -5.83 -12.68 9.58
N ASN A 141 -5.29 -11.76 8.78
CA ASN A 141 -5.97 -11.09 7.67
C ASN A 141 -5.56 -11.66 6.30
N ILE A 142 -4.96 -12.86 6.25
CA ILE A 142 -4.48 -13.48 5.00
C ILE A 142 -5.58 -13.64 3.95
N ASP A 143 -6.83 -13.88 4.35
CA ASP A 143 -7.96 -14.02 3.42
C ASP A 143 -8.31 -12.72 2.68
N LEU A 144 -7.80 -11.58 3.17
CA LEU A 144 -7.91 -10.32 2.44
C LEU A 144 -7.09 -10.33 1.15
N LEU A 145 -6.04 -11.14 1.05
CA LEU A 145 -5.10 -11.21 -0.07
C LEU A 145 -5.69 -11.97 -1.28
N CYS A 146 -6.83 -11.53 -1.81
CA CYS A 146 -7.63 -12.24 -2.81
C CYS A 146 -8.10 -11.36 -3.99
N GLU A 147 -8.49 -11.97 -5.12
CA GLU A 147 -8.87 -11.24 -6.33
C GLU A 147 -10.12 -10.36 -6.20
N ALA A 148 -11.03 -10.66 -5.26
CA ALA A 148 -12.23 -9.87 -5.03
C ALA A 148 -11.93 -8.43 -4.55
N ASN A 149 -10.79 -8.22 -3.89
CA ASN A 149 -10.37 -6.92 -3.39
C ASN A 149 -9.53 -6.14 -4.43
N ILE A 150 -9.58 -6.53 -5.72
CA ILE A 150 -8.92 -5.81 -6.83
C ILE A 150 -9.93 -4.88 -7.51
N PRO A 151 -9.68 -3.56 -7.55
CA PRO A 151 -10.47 -2.65 -8.37
C PRO A 151 -10.41 -3.04 -9.85
N ASP A 152 -11.54 -2.97 -10.56
CA ASP A 152 -11.62 -3.44 -11.95
C ASP A 152 -10.67 -2.70 -12.90
N LYS A 153 -10.36 -1.43 -12.60
CA LYS A 153 -9.36 -0.64 -13.36
C LYS A 153 -7.94 -1.23 -13.36
N TYR A 154 -7.65 -2.17 -12.45
CA TYR A 154 -6.36 -2.84 -12.34
C TYR A 154 -6.39 -4.30 -12.81
N LYS A 155 -7.54 -4.77 -13.33
CA LYS A 155 -7.68 -6.09 -13.95
C LYS A 155 -7.40 -6.01 -15.46
N PRO A 156 -7.00 -7.13 -16.10
CA PRO A 156 -6.73 -8.43 -15.49
C PRO A 156 -5.39 -8.43 -14.73
N VAL A 157 -5.29 -9.31 -13.73
CA VAL A 157 -4.04 -9.52 -12.97
C VAL A 157 -3.42 -10.87 -13.32
N LYS A 158 -2.08 -10.92 -13.29
CA LYS A 158 -1.30 -12.12 -13.58
C LYS A 158 -0.35 -12.39 -12.42
N LYS A 159 -0.07 -13.67 -12.16
CA LYS A 159 0.98 -14.07 -11.21
C LYS A 159 2.34 -13.57 -11.70
N THR A 160 3.25 -13.31 -10.77
CA THR A 160 4.60 -12.88 -11.10
C THR A 160 5.30 -13.95 -11.94
N THR A 161 5.89 -13.54 -13.06
CA THR A 161 6.66 -14.40 -13.95
C THR A 161 8.08 -14.61 -13.45
N LYS A 162 8.75 -15.66 -13.91
CA LYS A 162 10.18 -15.90 -13.62
C LYS A 162 11.07 -14.72 -14.03
N GLY A 163 10.76 -14.07 -15.17
CA GLY A 163 11.50 -12.90 -15.65
C GLY A 163 11.38 -11.71 -14.70
N GLN A 164 10.16 -11.44 -14.22
CA GLN A 164 9.92 -10.38 -13.23
C GLN A 164 10.65 -10.67 -11.91
N LYS A 165 10.58 -11.90 -11.40
CA LYS A 165 11.32 -12.31 -10.20
C LYS A 165 12.82 -12.07 -10.35
N LYS A 166 13.40 -12.51 -11.48
CA LYS A 166 14.82 -12.30 -11.80
C LYS A 166 15.19 -10.81 -11.82
N SER A 167 14.36 -9.96 -12.41
CA SER A 167 14.59 -8.50 -12.43
C SER A 167 14.54 -7.83 -11.06
N LEU A 168 13.86 -8.47 -10.10
CA LEU A 168 13.77 -8.02 -8.70
C LEU A 168 14.81 -8.69 -7.79
N GLY A 169 15.72 -9.51 -8.34
CA GLY A 169 16.70 -10.26 -7.54
C GLY A 169 16.07 -11.35 -6.67
N LEU A 170 14.87 -11.81 -7.03
CA LEU A 170 14.16 -12.90 -6.35
C LEU A 170 14.49 -14.22 -7.05
N ASN A 171 14.83 -15.24 -6.25
CA ASN A 171 15.14 -16.60 -6.72
C ASN A 171 13.89 -17.40 -7.11
#